data_AF-A0A931B9G8-F1
#
_entry.id   AF-A0A931B9G8-F1
#
_cell.length_a   1.000
_cell.length_b   1.000
_cell.length_c   1.000
_cell.angle_alpha   90.00
_cell.angle_beta   90.00
_cell.angle_gamma   90.00
#
_symmetry.space_group_name_H-M   'P 1'
#
loop_
_entity.id
_entity.type
_entity.pdbx_description
1 polymer ?
#
loop_
_entity_poly.entity_id
_entity_poly.type
_entity_poly.pdbx_seq_one_letter_code
_entity_poly.pdbx_strand_id
1 'polypeptide(L)' 'MSETEPPVQVGLFGDDHQFRLVSFRGAHHVPMTRREFEERMGEDYPGEDPYAAELVVWMDHPGEWPGE' A
#
# COMPACT_ATOMS: atom_id res chain seq x y z
N MET A 1 17.69 -17.39 5.75
CA MET A 1 17.64 -16.04 5.16
C MET A 1 16.16 -15.71 5.22
N SER A 2 15.74 -14.87 6.17
CA SER A 2 14.32 -14.55 6.26
C SER A 2 13.97 -13.74 5.01
N GLU A 3 13.19 -14.34 4.11
CA GLU A 3 12.50 -13.60 3.05
C GLU A 3 11.65 -12.56 3.77
N THR A 4 12.18 -11.35 3.86
CA THR A 4 11.52 -10.23 4.52
C THR A 4 10.30 -9.91 3.67
N GLU A 5 9.14 -10.43 4.07
CA GLU A 5 7.88 -10.02 3.45
C GLU A 5 7.83 -8.48 3.48
N PRO A 6 7.47 -7.84 2.36
CA PRO A 6 7.45 -6.39 2.26
C PRO A 6 6.55 -5.82 3.36
N PRO A 7 6.97 -4.74 4.02
CA PRO A 7 6.22 -4.20 5.15
C PRO A 7 4.87 -3.61 4.74
N VAL A 8 4.60 -3.42 3.45
CA VAL A 8 3.31 -2.97 2.93
C VAL A 8 2.97 -3.68 1.62
N GLN A 9 1.74 -4.17 1.51
CA GLN A 9 1.18 -4.78 0.30
C GLN A 9 -0.03 -4.00 -0.19
N VAL A 10 -0.07 -3.67 -1.48
CA VAL A 10 -1.15 -2.91 -2.10
C VAL A 10 -1.76 -3.73 -3.25
N GLY A 11 -3.06 -3.99 -3.15
CA GLY A 11 -3.83 -4.78 -4.11
C GLY A 11 -5.09 -4.06 -4.61
N LEU A 12 -5.76 -4.69 -5.56
CA LEU A 12 -7.03 -4.20 -6.11
C LEU A 12 -8.17 -4.42 -5.11
N PHE A 13 -9.05 -3.43 -4.94
CA PHE A 13 -10.29 -3.57 -4.16
C PHE A 13 -11.49 -3.79 -5.08
N GLY A 14 -11.64 -5.01 -5.59
CA GLY A 14 -12.77 -5.39 -6.46
C GLY A 14 -12.88 -4.48 -7.70
N ASP A 15 -14.12 -4.13 -8.07
CA ASP A 15 -14.44 -3.23 -9.19
C ASP A 15 -14.55 -1.75 -8.75
N ASP A 16 -14.30 -1.46 -7.47
CA ASP A 16 -14.51 -0.12 -6.91
C ASP A 16 -13.26 0.74 -7.13
N HIS A 17 -13.35 1.61 -8.13
CA HIS A 17 -12.24 2.39 -8.65
C HIS A 17 -11.77 3.55 -7.75
N GLN A 18 -12.09 3.56 -6.45
CA GLN A 18 -11.65 4.65 -5.55
C GLN A 18 -10.71 4.17 -4.44
N PHE A 19 -10.64 2.87 -4.20
CA PHE A 19 -9.90 2.30 -3.07
C PHE A 19 -8.90 1.25 -3.55
N ARG A 20 -7.76 1.15 -2.85
CA ARG A 20 -6.85 0.01 -2.93
C ARG A 20 -6.92 -0.77 -1.64
N LEU A 21 -6.73 -2.08 -1.73
CA LEU A 21 -6.67 -2.95 -0.58
C LEU A 21 -5.23 -2.98 -0.04
N VAL A 22 -5.01 -2.44 1.15
CA VAL A 22 -3.66 -2.28 1.73
C VAL A 22 -3.49 -3.17 2.96
N SER A 23 -2.38 -3.91 3.05
CA SER A 23 -1.94 -4.58 4.28
C SER A 23 -0.61 -4.02 4.74
N PHE A 24 -0.52 -3.70 6.02
CA PHE A 24 0.72 -3.29 6.68
C PHE A 24 1.27 -4.46 7.50
N ARG A 25 2.51 -4.86 7.25
CA ARG A 25 3.28 -5.89 7.95
C ARG A 25 2.53 -7.23 8.08
N GLY A 26 1.78 -7.61 7.04
CA GLY A 26 0.98 -8.84 7.03
C GLY A 26 -0.29 -8.79 7.91
N ALA A 27 -0.72 -7.60 8.34
CA ALA A 27 -1.98 -7.41 9.05
C ALA A 27 -3.20 -7.57 8.12
N HIS A 28 -4.39 -7.36 8.67
CA HIS A 28 -5.63 -7.36 7.89
C HIS A 28 -5.56 -6.35 6.74
N HIS A 29 -6.02 -6.80 5.59
CA HIS A 29 -6.23 -5.96 4.42
C HIS A 29 -7.34 -4.93 4.68
N VAL A 30 -7.02 -3.65 4.52
CA VAL A 30 -7.95 -2.53 4.73
C VAL A 30 -8.08 -1.73 3.42
N PRO A 31 -9.30 -1.46 2.93
CA PRO A 31 -9.50 -0.57 1.79
C PRO A 31 -9.14 0.86 2.21
N MET A 32 -8.27 1.51 1.43
CA MET A 32 -7.82 2.88 1.66
C MET A 32 -7.83 3.66 0.35
N THR A 33 -8.07 4.96 0.42
CA THR A 33 -7.77 5.89 -0.67
C THR A 33 -6.27 6.22 -0.70
N ARG A 34 -5.81 6.83 -1.81
CA ARG A 34 -4.43 7.31 -1.94
C ARG A 34 -4.01 8.20 -0.77
N ARG A 35 -4.86 9.15 -0.41
CA ARG A 35 -4.58 10.10 0.66
C ARG A 35 -4.48 9.41 2.02
N GLU A 36 -5.41 8.53 2.35
CA GLU A 36 -5.37 7.79 3.62
C GLU A 36 -4.12 6.91 3.73
N PHE A 37 -3.71 6.32 2.61
CA PHE A 37 -2.47 5.57 2.51
C PHE A 37 -1.24 6.45 2.77
N GLU A 38 -1.13 7.60 2.09
CA GLU A 38 -0.01 8.54 2.26
C GLU A 38 0.06 9.09 3.70
N GLU A 39 -1.08 9.44 4.31
CA GLU A 39 -1.14 9.88 5.71
C GLU A 39 -0.66 8.77 6.65
N ARG A 40 -1.12 7.52 6.47
CA ARG A 40 -0.69 6.38 7.28
C ARG A 40 0.78 6.06 7.11
N MET A 41 1.30 6.12 5.88
CA MET A 41 2.73 5.91 5.60
C MET A 41 3.58 6.97 6.30
N GLY A 42 3.16 8.23 6.31
CA GLY A 42 3.83 9.29 7.05
C GLY A 42 3.84 9.09 8.57
N GLU A 43 2.82 8.44 9.13
CA GLU A 43 2.75 8.10 10.55
C GLU A 43 3.63 6.88 10.92
N ASP A 44 3.57 5.80 10.13
CA ASP A 44 4.27 4.53 10.45
C ASP A 44 5.73 4.52 9.98
N TYR A 45 6.03 5.21 8.88
CA TYR A 45 7.35 5.30 8.24
C TYR A 45 7.77 6.76 8.00
N PRO A 46 7.98 7.56 9.07
CA PRO A 46 8.28 8.97 8.95
C PRO A 46 9.61 9.21 8.22
N GLY A 47 9.57 9.98 7.13
CA GLY A 47 10.74 10.36 6.33
C GLY A 47 11.06 9.41 5.17
N GLU A 48 10.34 8.29 5.07
CA GLU A 48 10.45 7.36 3.95
C GLU A 48 9.55 7.78 2.78
N ASP A 49 9.91 7.37 1.57
CA ASP A 49 9.03 7.53 0.41
C ASP A 49 7.89 6.50 0.46
N PRO A 50 6.61 6.93 0.45
CA PRO A 50 5.47 6.03 0.59
C PRO A 50 5.27 5.10 -0.62
N TYR A 51 6.05 5.25 -1.68
CA TYR A 51 6.00 4.44 -2.89
C TYR A 51 7.30 3.67 -3.15
N ALA A 52 8.23 3.70 -2.19
CA ALA A 52 9.49 2.97 -2.30
C ALA A 52 9.22 1.47 -2.45
N ALA A 53 9.79 0.85 -3.50
CA ALA A 53 9.62 -0.59 -3.76
C ALA A 53 10.21 -1.49 -2.66
N GLU A 54 11.09 -0.94 -1.81
CA GLU A 54 11.63 -1.62 -0.63
C GLU A 54 10.61 -1.71 0.52
N LEU A 55 9.62 -0.81 0.53
CA LEU A 55 8.56 -0.75 1.55
C LEU A 55 7.24 -1.31 1.03
N VAL A 56 6.90 -1.00 -0.22
CA VAL A 56 5.58 -1.25 -0.79
C VAL A 56 5.70 -2.21 -1.97
N VAL A 57 4.99 -3.32 -1.88
CA VAL A 57 4.79 -4.24 -2.99
C VAL A 57 3.38 -4.10 -3.53
N TRP A 58 3.30 -3.86 -4.83
CA TRP A 58 2.06 -3.79 -5.57
C TRP A 58 1.76 -5.15 -6.18
N MET A 59 0.56 -5.68 -5.91
CA MET A 59 0.15 -7.02 -6.34
C MET A 59 -0.34 -7.06 -7.80
N ASP A 60 -0.46 -5.89 -8.43
CA ASP A 60 -1.12 -5.70 -9.72
C ASP A 60 -0.48 -4.51 -10.44
N HIS A 61 -1.16 -3.36 -10.58
CA HIS A 61 -0.64 -2.13 -11.21
C HIS A 61 0.19 -1.27 -10.23
N PRO A 62 1.53 -1.17 -10.40
CA PRO A 62 2.39 -0.46 -9.44
C PRO A 62 2.27 1.06 -9.54
N GLY A 63 2.06 1.70 -8.40
CA GLY A 63 2.00 3.16 -8.29
C GLY A 63 0.70 3.78 -8.82
N GLU A 64 -0.20 2.99 -9.39
CA GLU A 64 -1.47 3.49 -9.92
C GLU A 64 -2.53 3.48 -8.82
N TRP A 65 -3.26 4.57 -8.67
CA TRP A 65 -4.49 4.60 -7.89
C TRP A 65 -5.67 4.69 -8.86
N PRO A 66 -6.74 3.91 -8.64
CA PRO A 66 -7.86 3.97 -9.54
C PRO A 66 -8.54 5.35 -9.44
N GLY A 67 -8.94 5.91 -10.58
CA GLY A 67 -9.60 7.22 -10.67
C GLY A 67 -8.69 8.44 -10.91
N GLU A 68 -7.38 8.24 -11.13
CA GLU A 68 -6.45 9.27 -11.61
C GLU A 68 -6.28 9.29 -13.14
#